data_AF-A0A151M1K8-F1
#
_entry.id   AF-A0A151M1K8-F1
#
_cell.length_a   1.000
_cell.length_b   1.000
_cell.length_c   1.000
_cell.angle_alpha   90.00
_cell.angle_beta   90.00
_cell.angle_gamma   90.00
#
_symmetry.space_group_name_H-M   'P 1'
#
loop_
_entity.id
_entity.type
_entity.pdbx_description
1 polymer ?
#
loop_
_entity_poly.entity_id
_entity_poly.type
_entity_poly.pdbx_seq_one_letter_code
_entity_poly.pdbx_strand_id
1 'polypeptide(L)'
;MLPAMADGECTRTPDGVLERNGNGVHTTPNGITYKGNWKNDKMNGLGRLEHPSGAVYEGEFKDNMFHGTGTYTFPNGAKYIGNFNENKVEGEGEFIDTQGLKWSGTFHYTAAPGLKLKLDM
;
A
#
# COMPACT_ATOMS: atom_id res chain seq x y z
N MET A 1 -23.99 -4.37 -14.88
CA MET A 1 -22.73 -4.12 -14.16
C MET A 1 -22.11 -5.48 -13.87
N LEU A 2 -20.93 -5.78 -14.40
CA LEU A 2 -20.23 -7.03 -14.09
C LEU A 2 -19.76 -6.99 -12.62
N PRO A 3 -19.95 -8.06 -11.83
CA PRO A 3 -19.38 -8.11 -10.50
C PRO A 3 -17.85 -8.06 -10.60
N ALA A 4 -17.22 -7.39 -9.65
CA ALA A 4 -15.78 -7.44 -9.45
C ALA A 4 -15.34 -8.91 -9.46
N MET A 5 -14.50 -9.29 -10.43
CA MET A 5 -13.95 -10.64 -10.49
C MET A 5 -13.01 -10.79 -9.29
N ALA A 6 -13.43 -11.57 -8.30
CA ALA A 6 -12.59 -11.96 -7.18
C ALA A 6 -11.83 -13.21 -7.60
N ASP A 7 -10.63 -13.04 -8.11
CA ASP A 7 -9.72 -14.16 -8.36
C ASP A 7 -8.90 -14.37 -7.07
N GLY A 8 -9.36 -15.26 -6.18
CA GLY A 8 -8.68 -15.50 -4.90
C GLY A 8 -9.30 -16.60 -4.04
N GLU A 9 -8.56 -16.99 -3.00
CA GLU A 9 -9.03 -17.93 -1.98
C GLU A 9 -10.19 -17.29 -1.18
N CYS A 10 -11.41 -17.76 -1.41
CA CYS A 10 -12.58 -17.43 -0.59
C CYS A 10 -12.90 -18.63 0.30
N THR A 11 -13.03 -18.40 1.61
CA THR A 11 -13.52 -19.40 2.55
C THR A 11 -15.01 -19.17 2.82
N ARG A 12 -15.75 -20.24 3.05
CA ARG A 12 -17.16 -20.15 3.46
C ARG A 12 -17.22 -20.15 4.99
N THR A 13 -17.77 -19.09 5.55
CA THR A 13 -18.03 -18.97 6.99
C THR A 13 -19.11 -19.96 7.45
N PRO A 14 -19.22 -20.26 8.76
CA PRO A 14 -20.29 -21.11 9.29
C PRO A 14 -21.71 -20.64 8.93
N ASP A 15 -21.91 -19.33 8.81
CA ASP A 15 -23.18 -18.71 8.42
C ASP A 15 -23.43 -18.73 6.90
N GLY A 16 -22.54 -19.38 6.14
CA GLY A 16 -22.67 -19.56 4.70
C GLY A 16 -22.20 -18.37 3.85
N VAL A 17 -21.73 -17.28 4.48
CA VAL A 17 -21.15 -16.10 3.81
C VAL A 17 -19.77 -16.46 3.26
N LEU A 18 -19.48 -16.07 2.03
CA LEU A 18 -18.13 -16.16 1.45
C LEU A 18 -17.30 -14.97 1.90
N GLU A 19 -16.10 -15.24 2.36
CA GLU A 19 -15.16 -14.24 2.89
C GLU A 19 -13.76 -14.47 2.30
N ARG A 20 -13.06 -13.41 1.90
CA ARG A 20 -11.70 -13.51 1.38
C ARG A 20 -10.71 -13.77 2.51
N ASN A 21 -9.90 -14.82 2.34
CA ASN A 21 -8.86 -15.23 3.26
C ASN A 21 -7.70 -15.84 2.47
N GLY A 22 -6.44 -15.56 2.85
CA GLY A 22 -5.28 -16.08 2.11
C GLY A 22 -4.85 -15.13 0.99
N ASN A 23 -4.33 -15.63 -0.13
CA ASN A 23 -3.85 -14.75 -1.21
C ASN A 23 -4.94 -14.54 -2.28
N GLY A 24 -5.05 -13.32 -2.81
CA GLY A 24 -6.02 -13.03 -3.85
C GLY A 24 -5.88 -11.67 -4.51
N VAL A 25 -6.58 -11.51 -5.63
CA VAL A 25 -6.70 -10.28 -6.41
C VAL A 25 -8.14 -9.78 -6.33
N HIS A 26 -8.30 -8.48 -6.13
CA HIS A 26 -9.60 -7.82 -6.19
C HIS A 26 -9.49 -6.52 -6.97
N THR A 27 -10.31 -6.39 -8.01
CA THR A 27 -10.44 -5.16 -8.79
C THR A 27 -11.83 -4.57 -8.56
N THR A 28 -11.88 -3.36 -8.02
CA THR A 28 -13.14 -2.62 -7.84
C THR A 28 -13.71 -2.15 -9.19
N PRO A 29 -15.01 -1.83 -9.30
CA PRO A 29 -15.58 -1.25 -10.53
C PRO A 29 -14.90 0.05 -10.99
N ASN A 30 -14.29 0.78 -10.06
CA ASN A 30 -13.54 2.01 -10.35
C ASN A 30 -12.11 1.74 -10.82
N GLY A 31 -11.70 0.47 -10.98
CA GLY A 31 -10.39 0.08 -11.50
C GLY A 31 -9.27 0.03 -10.45
N ILE A 32 -9.55 0.29 -9.17
CA ILE A 32 -8.57 0.07 -8.09
C ILE A 32 -8.34 -1.44 -7.97
N THR A 33 -7.08 -1.86 -8.02
CA THR A 33 -6.70 -3.27 -7.94
C THR A 33 -5.84 -3.51 -6.70
N TYR A 34 -6.24 -4.48 -5.87
CA TYR A 34 -5.41 -5.02 -4.82
C TYR A 34 -4.97 -6.45 -5.16
N LYS A 35 -3.70 -6.76 -4.95
CA LYS A 35 -3.14 -8.10 -5.01
C LYS A 35 -2.34 -8.36 -3.74
N GLY A 36 -2.75 -9.32 -2.94
CA GLY A 36 -2.04 -9.64 -1.70
C GLY A 36 -2.82 -10.52 -0.74
N ASN A 37 -2.41 -10.45 0.52
CA ASN A 37 -2.98 -11.21 1.61
C ASN A 37 -4.31 -10.60 2.12
N TRP A 38 -5.30 -11.46 2.27
CA TRP A 38 -6.61 -11.19 2.82
C TRP A 38 -6.79 -11.91 4.14
N LYS A 39 -7.46 -11.24 5.07
CA LYS A 39 -7.94 -11.84 6.31
C LYS A 39 -9.27 -11.19 6.66
N ASN A 40 -10.30 -12.00 6.83
CA ASN A 40 -11.64 -11.56 7.18
C ASN A 40 -12.15 -10.43 6.27
N ASP A 41 -12.05 -10.62 4.95
CA ASP A 41 -12.42 -9.64 3.91
C ASP A 41 -11.64 -8.31 3.92
N LYS A 42 -10.55 -8.24 4.67
CA LYS A 42 -9.68 -7.07 4.73
C LYS A 42 -8.28 -7.38 4.21
N MET A 43 -7.67 -6.41 3.53
CA MET A 43 -6.25 -6.44 3.16
C MET A 43 -5.41 -6.49 4.44
N ASN A 44 -4.59 -7.53 4.59
CA ASN A 44 -3.81 -7.81 5.80
C ASN A 44 -2.58 -8.64 5.45
N GLY A 45 -1.38 -8.20 5.84
CA GLY A 45 -0.13 -8.82 5.42
C GLY A 45 0.47 -8.11 4.20
N LEU A 46 1.25 -8.81 3.38
CA LEU A 46 1.90 -8.18 2.23
C LEU A 46 0.92 -8.01 1.06
N GLY A 47 1.03 -6.89 0.36
CA GLY A 47 0.23 -6.67 -0.84
C GLY A 47 0.68 -5.49 -1.67
N ARG A 48 0.00 -5.35 -2.81
CA ARG A 48 0.12 -4.26 -3.78
C ARG A 48 -1.26 -3.68 -4.04
N LEU A 49 -1.44 -2.39 -3.80
CA LEU A 49 -2.65 -1.64 -4.13
C LEU A 49 -2.34 -0.62 -5.22
N GLU A 50 -3.08 -0.67 -6.32
CA GLU A 50 -2.90 0.17 -7.49
C GLU A 50 -4.15 0.97 -7.75
N HIS A 51 -3.99 2.29 -7.87
CA HIS A 51 -5.04 3.18 -8.31
C HIS A 51 -4.91 3.48 -9.81
N PRO A 52 -6.04 3.67 -10.53
CA PRO A 52 -6.03 4.15 -11.91
C PRO A 52 -5.34 5.51 -12.10
N SER A 53 -5.17 6.28 -11.02
CA SER A 53 -4.42 7.53 -11.01
C SER A 53 -2.92 7.34 -11.23
N GLY A 54 -2.41 6.10 -11.15
CA GLY A 54 -0.98 5.80 -11.16
C GLY A 54 -0.35 5.74 -9.77
N ALA A 55 -1.10 6.05 -8.70
CA ALA A 55 -0.63 5.83 -7.34
C ALA A 55 -0.55 4.33 -7.05
N VAL A 56 0.55 3.90 -6.43
CA VAL A 56 0.78 2.50 -6.05
C VAL A 56 1.32 2.45 -4.63
N TYR A 57 0.78 1.54 -3.81
CA TYR A 57 1.42 1.12 -2.58
C TYR A 57 1.80 -0.35 -2.64
N GLU A 58 3.04 -0.65 -2.26
CA GLU A 58 3.57 -2.01 -2.11
C GLU A 58 4.18 -2.14 -0.73
N GLY A 59 3.64 -3.01 0.11
CA GLY A 59 4.10 -3.15 1.49
C GLY A 59 3.15 -3.93 2.37
N GLU A 60 3.28 -3.73 3.67
CA GLU A 60 2.42 -4.37 4.65
C GLU A 60 1.07 -3.63 4.79
N PHE A 61 0.03 -4.41 5.03
CA PHE A 61 -1.33 -3.96 5.29
C PHE A 61 -1.80 -4.50 6.63
N LYS A 62 -2.62 -3.70 7.32
CA LYS A 62 -3.36 -4.12 8.50
C LYS A 62 -4.75 -3.51 8.46
N ASP A 63 -5.77 -4.36 8.48
CA ASP A 63 -7.18 -3.94 8.47
C ASP A 63 -7.50 -2.91 7.36
N ASN A 64 -7.08 -3.18 6.11
CA ASN A 64 -7.22 -2.30 4.95
C ASN A 64 -6.34 -1.04 4.93
N MET A 65 -5.45 -0.86 5.91
CA MET A 65 -4.58 0.31 5.98
C MET A 65 -3.14 -0.06 5.67
N PHE A 66 -2.39 0.86 5.06
CA PHE A 66 -0.94 0.73 4.94
C PHE A 66 -0.34 0.73 6.34
N HIS A 67 0.56 -0.21 6.59
CA HIS A 67 1.18 -0.43 7.87
C HIS A 67 2.61 -0.96 7.66
N GLY A 68 3.40 -1.03 8.73
CA GLY A 68 4.74 -1.63 8.70
C GLY A 68 5.63 -0.97 7.65
N THR A 69 6.43 -1.76 6.96
CA THR A 69 7.31 -1.27 5.89
C THR A 69 6.61 -1.28 4.53
N GLY A 70 6.85 -0.23 3.73
CA GLY A 70 6.27 -0.14 2.40
C GLY A 70 6.92 0.90 1.49
N THR A 71 6.51 0.86 0.24
CA THR A 71 6.82 1.85 -0.79
C THR A 71 5.53 2.44 -1.33
N TYR A 72 5.37 3.75 -1.23
CA TYR A 72 4.31 4.48 -1.90
C TYR A 72 4.88 5.23 -3.10
N THR A 73 4.42 4.88 -4.30
CA THR A 73 4.70 5.60 -5.54
C THR A 73 3.55 6.57 -5.81
N PHE A 74 3.87 7.85 -5.90
CA PHE A 74 2.92 8.91 -6.21
C PHE A 74 2.58 8.91 -7.71
N PRO A 75 1.41 9.44 -8.12
CA PRO A 75 1.03 9.56 -9.53
C PRO A 75 2.05 10.26 -10.43
N ASN A 76 2.83 11.19 -9.87
CA ASN A 76 3.88 11.92 -10.58
C ASN A 76 5.20 11.15 -10.70
N GLY A 77 5.28 9.93 -10.15
CA GLY A 77 6.47 9.08 -10.17
C GLY A 77 7.42 9.25 -8.97
N ALA A 78 7.21 10.25 -8.11
CA ALA A 78 7.94 10.35 -6.84
C ALA A 78 7.64 9.13 -5.96
N LYS A 79 8.50 8.83 -4.99
CA LYS A 79 8.37 7.67 -4.12
C LYS A 79 8.68 8.00 -2.67
N TYR A 80 7.96 7.37 -1.76
CA TYR A 80 8.36 7.27 -0.35
C TYR A 80 8.58 5.80 -0.01
N ILE A 81 9.69 5.50 0.66
CA ILE A 81 10.09 4.16 1.11
C ILE A 81 10.37 4.26 2.60
N GLY A 82 9.58 3.59 3.44
CA GLY A 82 9.72 3.73 4.89
C GLY A 82 8.61 3.05 5.66
N ASN A 83 8.43 3.46 6.93
CA ASN A 83 7.37 2.89 7.75
C ASN A 83 6.05 3.64 7.56
N PHE A 84 4.97 2.89 7.72
CA PHE A 84 3.60 3.35 7.67
C PHE A 84 2.86 2.94 8.94
N ASN A 85 2.01 3.83 9.43
CA ASN A 85 1.05 3.55 10.48
C ASN A 85 -0.31 4.13 10.11
N GLU A 86 -1.31 3.27 9.92
CA GLU A 86 -2.69 3.66 9.58
C GLU A 86 -2.76 4.62 8.37
N ASN A 87 -2.11 4.23 7.25
CA ASN A 87 -1.99 5.01 6.01
C ASN A 87 -1.08 6.25 6.08
N LYS A 88 -0.44 6.53 7.21
CA LYS A 88 0.47 7.67 7.38
C LYS A 88 1.91 7.22 7.34
N VAL A 89 2.77 7.99 6.69
CA VAL A 89 4.22 7.82 6.79
C VAL A 89 4.67 8.11 8.22
N GLU A 90 5.57 7.30 8.76
CA GLU A 90 6.01 7.36 10.15
C GLU A 90 7.45 6.86 10.30
N GLY A 91 8.21 7.41 11.24
CA GLY A 91 9.58 6.99 11.52
C GLY A 91 10.57 7.24 10.38
N GLU A 92 11.64 6.45 10.34
CA GLU A 92 12.69 6.58 9.32
C GLU A 92 12.19 6.19 7.93
N GLY A 93 12.56 6.98 6.92
CA GLY A 93 12.27 6.71 5.52
C GLY A 93 13.16 7.45 4.54
N GLU A 94 12.97 7.15 3.27
CA GLU A 94 13.60 7.79 2.12
C GLU A 94 12.51 8.29 1.16
N PHE A 95 12.58 9.56 0.79
CA PHE A 95 11.78 10.15 -0.27
C PHE A 95 12.64 10.29 -1.53
N ILE A 96 12.10 9.93 -2.69
CA ILE A 96 12.73 10.09 -4.00
C ILE A 96 11.82 10.99 -4.83
N ASP A 97 12.31 12.16 -5.27
CA ASP A 97 11.49 13.05 -6.12
C ASP A 97 11.42 12.54 -7.56
N THR A 98 10.73 13.31 -8.39
CA THR A 98 10.59 13.07 -9.82
C THR A 98 11.90 13.23 -10.60
N GLN A 99 12.95 13.81 -10.00
CA GLN A 99 14.28 13.95 -10.60
C GLN A 99 15.25 12.85 -10.12
N GLY A 100 14.82 11.97 -9.22
CA GLY A 100 15.64 10.92 -8.64
C GLY A 100 16.52 11.36 -7.47
N LEU A 101 16.37 12.60 -6.99
CA LEU A 101 17.03 13.05 -5.76
C LEU A 101 16.43 12.31 -4.57
N LYS A 102 17.31 11.83 -3.69
CA LYS A 102 16.94 11.04 -2.51
C LYS A 102 17.09 11.89 -1.26
N TRP A 103 16.09 11.91 -0.40
CA TRP A 103 16.15 12.52 0.92
C TRP A 103 15.82 11.51 1.99
N SER A 104 16.65 11.44 3.02
CA SER A 104 16.44 10.52 4.15
C SER A 104 16.23 11.29 5.44
N GLY A 105 15.42 10.72 6.34
CA GLY A 105 15.23 11.21 7.70
C GLY A 105 13.95 10.68 8.31
N THR A 106 13.51 11.34 9.38
CA THR A 106 12.30 10.97 10.10
C THR A 106 11.07 11.67 9.52
N PHE A 107 10.02 10.90 9.27
CA PHE A 107 8.72 11.36 8.80
C PHE A 107 7.68 11.14 9.90
N HIS A 108 6.77 12.07 10.07
CA HIS A 108 5.64 11.97 10.99
C HIS A 108 4.42 12.62 10.34
N TYR A 109 3.60 11.79 9.70
CA TYR A 109 2.41 12.18 8.94
C TYR A 109 2.67 13.26 7.88
N THR A 110 2.50 14.55 8.21
CA THR A 110 2.70 15.70 7.31
C THR A 110 4.03 16.43 7.54
N ALA A 111 4.82 16.02 8.52
CA ALA A 111 6.09 16.65 8.87
C ALA A 111 7.25 15.72 8.53
N ALA A 112 8.34 16.30 8.02
CA ALA A 112 9.60 15.61 7.79
C ALA A 112 10.77 16.52 8.22
N PRO A 113 10.95 16.74 9.53
CA PRO A 113 11.96 17.66 10.03
C PRO A 113 13.37 17.12 9.77
N GLY A 114 14.25 17.97 9.24
CA GLY A 114 15.68 17.65 9.12
C GLY A 114 16.03 16.62 8.05
N LEU A 115 15.21 16.47 7.00
CA LEU A 115 15.56 15.63 5.85
C LEU A 115 16.92 16.02 5.28
N LYS A 116 17.74 15.00 5.02
CA LYS A 116 19.07 15.15 4.44
C LYS A 116 19.07 14.66 3.01
N LEU A 117 19.51 15.51 2.08
CA LEU A 117 19.76 15.10 0.71
C LEU A 117 20.92 14.09 0.68
N LYS A 118 20.68 12.92 0.09
CA LYS A 118 21.71 11.94 -0.24
C LYS A 118 22.33 12.33 -1.58
N LEU A 119 23.59 12.75 -1.53
CA LEU A 119 24.39 12.94 -2.73
C LEU A 119 25.13 11.62 -2.99
N ASP A 120 24.76 10.93 -4.07
CA ASP A 120 25.54 9.80 -4.58
C ASP A 120 26.85 10.41 -5.13
N MET A 121 27.94 10.34 -4.33
CA MET A 121 29.30 10.79 -4.70
C MET A 121 30.09 9.69 -5.40
#